data_AF-A0A7X8R8E7-F1
#
_entry.id   AF-A0A7X8R8E7-F1
#
_cell.length_a   1.000
_cell.length_b   1.000
_cell.length_c   1.000
_cell.angle_alpha   90.00
_cell.angle_beta   90.00
_cell.angle_gamma   90.00
#
_symmetry.space_group_name_H-M   'P 1'
#
loop_
_entity.id
_entity.type
_entity.pdbx_description
1 polymer ?
#
loop_
_entity_poly.entity_id
_entity_poly.type
_entity_poly.pdbx_seq_one_letter_code
_entity_poly.pdbx_strand_id
1 'polypeptide(L)' 'METQTTPSQTEKRFDPLNVIGFFWLLFGGVVFVSTFFVRGTSRVPLMHSVLINLLAAFLLIAAGGVCLWKAKRNRRTK' A
#
# COMPACT_ATOMS: atom_id res chain seq x y z
N MET A 1 -46.85 17.86 -1.09
CA MET A 1 -45.98 16.68 -1.03
C MET A 1 -44.57 17.19 -0.81
N GLU A 2 -44.08 17.08 0.42
CA GLU A 2 -42.73 17.51 0.79
C GLU A 2 -41.75 16.42 0.33
N THR A 3 -40.91 16.73 -0.66
CA THR A 3 -39.84 15.86 -1.12
C THR A 3 -38.75 15.81 -0.06
N GLN A 4 -38.72 14.72 0.71
CA GLN A 4 -37.61 14.37 1.60
C GLN A 4 -36.37 14.06 0.75
N THR A 5 -35.44 15.02 0.63
CA THR A 5 -34.10 14.76 0.13
C THR A 5 -33.27 14.13 1.24
N THR A 6 -33.12 12.80 1.21
CA THR A 6 -32.26 12.04 2.11
C THR A 6 -30.82 12.57 2.02
N PRO A 7 -30.27 13.25 3.06
CA PRO A 7 -28.93 13.79 3.00
C PRO A 7 -27.97 12.80 3.66
N SER A 8 -27.50 11.77 2.96
CA SER A 8 -26.40 10.95 3.49
C SER A 8 -25.71 10.07 2.46
N GLN A 9 -25.39 10.58 1.27
CA GLN A 9 -24.16 10.12 0.64
C GLN A 9 -23.04 10.97 1.22
N THR A 10 -22.48 10.50 2.33
CA THR A 10 -21.21 10.96 2.87
C THR A 10 -20.23 10.98 1.70
N GLU A 11 -20.01 12.17 1.15
CA GLU A 11 -19.06 12.43 0.09
C GLU A 11 -17.71 11.94 0.60
N LYS A 12 -17.31 10.75 0.14
CA LYS A 12 -16.11 10.06 0.62
C LYS A 12 -14.95 10.86 0.07
N ARG A 13 -14.56 11.92 0.79
CA ARG A 13 -13.49 12.84 0.42
C ARG A 13 -12.31 12.01 -0.05
N PHE A 14 -11.96 12.15 -1.33
CA PHE A 14 -10.88 11.39 -1.92
C PHE A 14 -9.58 11.82 -1.24
N ASP A 15 -9.02 10.95 -0.39
CA ASP A 15 -7.74 11.15 0.28
C ASP A 15 -6.65 10.45 -0.55
N PRO A 16 -5.97 11.16 -1.49
CA PRO A 16 -5.01 10.53 -2.41
C PRO A 16 -3.86 9.85 -1.66
N LEU A 17 -3.43 10.42 -0.52
CA LEU A 17 -2.41 9.82 0.35
C LEU A 17 -2.85 8.46 0.92
N ASN A 18 -4.14 8.29 1.21
CA ASN A 18 -4.67 7.04 1.73
C ASN A 18 -4.70 5.98 0.62
N VAL A 19 -5.14 6.35 -0.59
CA VAL A 19 -5.16 5.46 -1.77
C VAL A 19 -3.75 5.02 -2.14
N ILE A 20 -2.81 5.96 -2.26
CA ILE A 20 -1.40 5.70 -2.58
C ILE A 20 -0.76 4.83 -1.49
N GLY A 21 -1.01 5.14 -0.22
CA GLY A 21 -0.47 4.36 0.89
C GLY A 21 -0.98 2.91 0.88
N PHE A 22 -2.27 2.71 0.63
CA PHE A 22 -2.86 1.39 0.54
C PHE A 22 -2.33 0.61 -0.68
N PHE A 23 -2.19 1.28 -1.83
CA PHE A 23 -1.60 0.70 -3.04
C PHE A 23 -0.18 0.17 -2.77
N TRP A 24 0.70 0.99 -2.20
CA TRP A 24 2.08 0.57 -1.91
C TRP A 24 2.17 -0.55 -0.89
N LEU A 25 1.30 -0.53 0.13
CA LEU A 25 1.25 -1.57 1.15
C LEU A 25 0.80 -2.91 0.56
N LEU A 26 -0.22 -2.89 -0.29
CA LEU A 26 -0.76 -4.09 -0.94
C LEU A 26 0.23 -4.64 -1.98
N PHE A 27 0.82 -3.76 -2.78
CA PHE A 27 1.86 -4.13 -3.74
C PHE A 27 3.10 -4.70 -3.04
N GLY A 28 3.57 -4.08 -1.97
CA GLY A 28 4.67 -4.59 -1.16
C GLY A 28 4.38 -5.98 -0.57
N GLY A 29 3.14 -6.23 -0.13
CA GLY A 29 2.68 -7.55 0.30
C GLY A 29 2.74 -8.59 -0.82
N VAL A 30 2.31 -8.24 -2.03
CA VAL A 30 2.40 -9.13 -3.21
C VAL A 30 3.86 -9.45 -3.54
N VAL A 31 4.75 -8.45 -3.53
CA VAL A 31 6.19 -8.65 -3.77
C VAL A 31 6.80 -9.56 -2.69
N PHE A 32 6.43 -9.36 -1.42
CA PHE A 32 6.88 -10.22 -0.33
C PHE A 32 6.47 -11.68 -0.55
N VAL A 33 5.20 -11.93 -0.87
CA VAL A 33 4.71 -13.30 -1.14
C VAL A 33 5.39 -13.89 -2.39
N SER A 34 5.57 -13.09 -3.45
CA SER A 34 6.25 -13.55 -4.67
C SER A 34 7.71 -13.96 -4.43
N THR A 35 8.35 -13.41 -3.40
CA THR A 35 9.74 -13.73 -3.04
C THR A 35 9.92 -15.22 -2.74
N PHE A 36 8.91 -15.87 -2.16
CA PHE A 36 8.93 -17.31 -1.86
C PHE A 36 8.82 -18.20 -3.10
N PHE A 37 8.37 -17.65 -4.23
CA PHE A 37 8.25 -18.39 -5.50
C PHE A 37 9.47 -18.19 -6.41
N VAL A 38 10.46 -17.40 -5.99
CA VAL A 38 11.70 -17.19 -6.75
C VAL A 38 12.51 -18.47 -6.78
N ARG A 39 12.69 -19.03 -7.98
CA ARG A 39 13.60 -20.15 -8.22
C ARG A 39 14.96 -19.63 -8.65
N GLY A 40 16.01 -20.24 -8.11
CA GLY A 40 17.39 -19.94 -8.49
C GLY A 40 17.63 -20.31 -9.95
N THR A 41 18.34 -19.45 -10.67
CA THR A 41 18.79 -19.73 -12.04
C THR A 41 20.30 -19.89 -12.02
N SER A 42 20.88 -20.62 -12.99
CA SER A 42 22.34 -20.80 -13.06
C SER A 42 23.13 -19.48 -13.17
N ARG A 43 22.50 -18.35 -13.53
CA ARG A 43 23.16 -17.05 -13.66
C ARG A 43 23.08 -16.17 -12.41
N VAL A 44 22.12 -16.40 -11.49
CA VAL A 44 21.93 -15.54 -10.32
C VAL A 44 21.66 -16.41 -9.09
N PRO A 45 22.51 -16.35 -8.04
CA PRO A 45 22.29 -17.10 -6.82
C PRO A 45 20.93 -16.77 -6.21
N LEU A 46 20.19 -17.82 -5.84
CA LEU A 46 18.84 -17.71 -5.27
C LEU A 46 18.81 -16.73 -4.07
N MET A 47 19.82 -16.79 -3.21
CA MET A 47 19.94 -15.88 -2.06
C MET A 47 19.97 -14.40 -2.43
N HIS A 48 20.70 -14.03 -3.49
CA HIS A 48 20.78 -12.62 -3.90
C HIS A 48 19.42 -12.11 -4.38
N SER A 49 18.71 -12.90 -5.18
CA SER A 49 17.41 -12.51 -5.70
C SER A 49 16.35 -12.42 -4.60
N VAL A 50 16.37 -13.36 -3.65
CA VAL A 50 15.51 -13.34 -2.46
C VAL A 50 15.78 -12.09 -1.61
N LEU A 51 17.06 -11.77 -1.35
CA LEU A 51 17.44 -10.63 -0.53
C LEU A 51 16.97 -9.30 -1.14
N ILE A 52 17.15 -9.13 -2.46
CA ILE A 52 16.73 -7.93 -3.19
C ILE A 52 15.21 -7.78 -3.16
N ASN A 53 14.45 -8.85 -3.38
CA ASN A 53 12.99 -8.80 -3.34
C ASN A 53 12.46 -8.52 -1.93
N LEU A 54 13.10 -9.06 -0.89
CA LEU A 54 12.79 -8.74 0.51
C LEU A 54 13.02 -7.26 0.82
N LEU A 55 14.15 -6.71 0.38
CA LEU A 55 14.47 -5.28 0.51
C LEU A 55 13.43 -4.41 -0.23
N ALA A 56 13.09 -4.77 -1.46
CA ALA A 56 12.08 -4.07 -2.24
C ALA A 56 10.71 -4.11 -1.54
N ALA A 57 10.26 -5.29 -1.10
CA ALA A 57 9.01 -5.43 -0.36
C ALA A 57 8.98 -4.56 0.91
N PHE A 58 10.08 -4.58 1.68
CA PHE A 58 10.18 -3.79 2.90
C PHE A 58 10.09 -2.28 2.63
N LEU A 59 10.80 -1.79 1.61
CA LEU A 59 10.74 -0.37 1.21
C LEU A 59 9.33 0.04 0.76
N LEU A 60 8.64 -0.82 0.00
CA LEU A 60 7.27 -0.56 -0.47
C LEU A 60 6.28 -0.52 0.70
N ILE A 61 6.37 -1.47 1.62
CA ILE A 61 5.52 -1.51 2.82
C ILE A 61 5.82 -0.30 3.72
N ALA A 62 7.09 0.05 3.91
CA ALA A 62 7.48 1.22 4.71
C ALA A 62 6.95 2.53 4.09
N ALA A 63 7.12 2.71 2.77
CA ALA A 63 6.60 3.87 2.05
C ALA A 63 5.06 3.95 2.15
N GLY A 64 4.37 2.84 1.92
CA GLY A 64 2.91 2.75 2.08
C GLY A 64 2.46 3.08 3.50
N GLY A 65 3.14 2.53 4.51
CA GLY A 65 2.90 2.80 5.92
C GLY A 65 3.11 4.26 6.30
N VAL A 66 4.18 4.91 5.80
CA VAL A 66 4.43 6.34 6.01
C VAL A 66 3.33 7.19 5.35
N CYS A 67 2.90 6.86 4.13
CA CYS A 67 1.79 7.54 3.46
C CYS A 67 0.48 7.43 4.25
N LEU A 68 0.13 6.23 4.73
CA LEU A 68 -1.05 6.00 5.56
C LEU A 68 -0.96 6.72 6.90
N TRP A 69 0.21 6.70 7.55
CA TRP A 69 0.43 7.40 8.80
C TRP A 69 0.27 8.91 8.63
N LYS A 70 0.83 9.47 7.55
CA LYS A 70 0.71 10.89 7.20
C LYS A 70 -0.74 11.25 6.86
N ALA A 71 -1.46 10.42 6.12
CA ALA A 71 -2.89 10.60 5.85
C ALA A 71 -3.71 10.64 7.15
N LYS A 72 -3.45 9.68 8.06
CA LYS A 72 -4.12 9.59 9.37
C LYS A 72 -3.83 10.81 10.25
N ARG A 73 -2.60 11.32 10.24
CA ARG A 73 -2.22 12.52 11.00
C ARG A 73 -2.89 13.76 10.43
N ASN A 74 -2.90 13.92 9.10
CA ASN A 74 -3.52 15.07 8.44
C ASN A 74 -5.03 15.16 8.69
N ARG A 75 -5.69 14.00 8.81
CA ARG A 75 -7.12 13.88 9.13
C ARG A 75 -7.47 14.19 10.60
N ARG A 76 -6.47 14.19 11.51
CA ARG A 76 -6.66 14.57 12.93
C ARG A 76 -6.43 16.06 13.20
N THR A 77 -5.68 16.73 12.33
CA THR A 77 -5.35 18.16 12.43
C THR A 77 -6.30 19.07 11.64
N LYS A 78 -7.16 18.50 10.79
CA LYS A 78 -8.28 19.19 10.12
C LYS A 78 -9.58 18.84 10.81
#